data_AF-Q9BRH5-F1
#
_entry.id   AF-Q9BRH5-F1
#
_cell.length_a   1.000
_cell.length_b   1.000
_cell.length_c   1.000
_cell.angle_alpha   90.00
_cell.angle_beta   90.00
_cell.angle_gamma   90.00
#
_symmetry.space_group_name_H-M   'P 1'
#
loop_
_entity.id
_entity.type
_entity.pdbx_description
1 polymer ?
#
loop_
_entity_poly.entity_id
_entity_poly.type
_entity_poly.pdbx_seq_one_letter_code
_entity_poly.pdbx_strand_id
1 'polypeptide(L)'
;LNWCVVMLILSNARLFLENLIKYGILVDPIQVVSLFLKDPYSWPAPCLVIAANVFAVAAFQVEKRLAVGALTEQAGLLLHVANLATILCFPAAVVLLVESITPVGSLLALMAHTILFLKLFSYRDVNSWCRRARAKAASAGKKASSAAAPHTVSYPDNLTYRDLYYFLFAPTLCYELNFPRSPRIRKRFLLRRILEMLFFTQLQVGLIQQWMVPTIQNSMKPFKDMDYSRIIERLLKLAVPNHLIWLIFFYWLFHSCLNAVAELMQFGDREFYRDWWNSESVTYFWQNWNIPVHKWCIRHFYKPMLRRGSSKWMARTGVFLASAFFHEYLVSVPLRMFRLWAFTGMMAQIPLAWFVGRFFQGNYGNAAVWLSLIIGQPIAVLMYVHDYYVLNYEAPAAEA
;
A
#
# COMPACT_ATOMS: atom_id res chain seq x y z
N LEU A 1 7.61 13.66 23.63
CA LEU A 1 7.92 13.62 22.17
C LEU A 1 9.24 14.34 21.84
N ASN A 2 9.40 15.61 22.20
CA ASN A 2 10.63 16.39 21.91
C ASN A 2 11.91 15.75 22.47
N TRP A 3 11.87 15.22 23.69
CA TRP A 3 13.03 14.58 24.31
C TRP A 3 13.46 13.26 23.64
N CYS A 4 12.50 12.41 23.23
CA CYS A 4 12.80 11.20 22.44
C CYS A 4 13.40 11.54 21.09
N VAL A 5 12.88 12.56 20.40
CA VAL A 5 13.42 13.01 19.11
C VAL A 5 14.84 13.56 19.28
N VAL A 6 15.09 14.36 20.32
CA VAL A 6 16.43 14.88 20.62
C VAL A 6 17.41 13.76 20.97
N MET A 7 17.01 12.79 21.80
CA MET A 7 17.85 11.64 22.15
C MET A 7 18.12 10.73 20.95
N LEU A 8 17.13 10.54 20.06
CA LEU A 8 17.28 9.75 18.84
C LEU A 8 18.19 10.46 17.83
N ILE A 9 18.06 11.78 17.69
CA ILE A 9 18.96 12.59 16.85
C ILE A 9 20.36 12.53 17.43
N LEU A 10 20.55 12.73 18.73
CA LEU A 10 21.88 12.69 19.36
C LEU A 10 22.52 11.30 19.30
N SER A 11 21.74 10.23 19.52
CA SER A 11 22.26 8.86 19.50
C SER A 11 22.58 8.38 18.09
N ASN A 12 21.85 8.84 17.07
CA ASN A 12 22.08 8.46 15.67
C ASN A 12 22.93 9.49 14.90
N ALA A 13 23.15 10.70 15.43
CA ALA A 13 23.98 11.71 14.79
C ALA A 13 25.40 11.20 14.60
N ARG A 14 25.95 10.50 15.60
CA ARG A 14 27.27 9.84 15.48
C ARG A 14 27.30 8.89 14.28
N LEU A 15 26.26 8.09 14.09
CA LEU A 15 26.21 7.11 13.02
C LEU A 15 25.93 7.72 11.66
N PHE A 16 25.09 8.76 11.59
CA PHE A 16 24.91 9.56 10.38
C PHE A 16 26.24 10.20 9.97
N LEU A 17 26.99 10.75 10.94
CA LEU A 17 28.31 11.33 10.73
C LEU A 17 29.33 10.26 10.31
N GLU A 18 29.38 9.11 11.00
CA GLU A 18 30.26 7.99 10.63
C GLU A 18 29.94 7.44 9.23
N ASN A 19 28.67 7.36 8.84
CA ASN A 19 28.25 6.94 7.50
C ASN A 19 28.65 7.99 6.44
N LEU A 20 28.42 9.28 6.72
CA LEU A 20 28.83 10.39 5.86
C LEU A 20 30.36 10.50 5.72
N ILE A 21 31.11 10.24 6.80
CA ILE A 21 32.59 10.27 6.79
C ILE A 21 33.14 9.03 6.08
N LYS A 22 32.58 7.85 6.33
CA LYS A 22 33.10 6.58 5.81
C LYS A 22 32.76 6.35 4.34
N TYR A 23 31.60 6.82 3.90
CA TYR A 23 31.13 6.58 2.53
C TYR A 23 30.91 7.86 1.71
N GLY A 24 31.03 9.05 2.31
CA GLY A 24 30.73 10.31 1.64
C GLY A 24 29.22 10.48 1.38
N ILE A 25 28.87 11.48 0.56
CA ILE A 25 27.56 11.54 -0.07
C ILE A 25 27.57 10.50 -1.21
N LEU A 26 27.19 9.26 -0.88
CA LEU A 26 27.11 8.14 -1.83
C LEU A 26 26.15 8.41 -3.01
N VAL A 27 25.19 9.30 -2.82
CA VAL A 27 24.20 9.67 -3.84
C VAL A 27 24.70 10.90 -4.55
N ASP A 28 25.57 10.72 -5.54
CA ASP A 28 25.86 11.79 -6.49
C ASP A 28 24.64 11.97 -7.42
N PRO A 29 23.91 13.09 -7.33
CA PRO A 29 22.71 13.32 -8.15
C PRO A 29 23.03 13.29 -9.64
N ILE A 30 24.26 13.66 -10.03
CA ILE A 30 24.71 13.70 -11.41
C ILE A 30 25.05 12.29 -11.89
N GLN A 31 25.72 11.46 -11.10
CA GLN A 31 25.87 10.04 -11.42
C GLN A 31 24.51 9.35 -11.51
N VAL A 32 23.60 9.59 -10.57
CA VAL A 32 22.22 9.04 -10.59
C VAL A 32 21.51 9.44 -11.89
N VAL A 33 21.52 10.73 -12.27
CA VAL A 33 20.94 11.23 -13.53
C VAL A 33 21.67 10.70 -14.77
N SER A 34 22.99 10.54 -14.72
CA SER A 34 23.77 9.97 -15.83
C SER A 34 23.52 8.47 -16.01
N LEU A 35 23.27 7.74 -14.91
CA LEU A 35 22.87 6.34 -14.89
C LEU A 35 21.43 6.17 -15.42
N PHE A 36 20.55 7.17 -15.19
CA PHE A 36 19.20 7.23 -15.75
C PHE A 36 19.16 7.44 -17.27
N LEU A 37 20.18 8.10 -17.85
CA LEU A 37 20.21 8.46 -19.27
C LEU A 37 21.01 7.48 -20.16
N LYS A 38 21.87 6.64 -19.59
CA LYS A 38 22.82 5.82 -20.36
C LYS A 38 22.25 4.51 -20.91
N ASP A 39 21.26 3.88 -20.25
CA ASP A 39 20.68 2.60 -20.69
C ASP A 39 19.18 2.48 -20.34
N PRO A 40 18.24 2.62 -21.29
CA PRO A 40 16.80 2.42 -21.05
C PRO A 40 16.44 1.00 -20.55
N TYR A 41 17.28 0.00 -20.87
CA TYR A 41 17.16 -1.38 -20.39
C TYR A 41 17.65 -1.58 -18.94
N SER A 42 18.33 -0.58 -18.35
CA SER A 42 18.87 -0.68 -16.99
C SER A 42 17.86 -0.40 -15.88
N TRP A 43 16.60 -0.03 -16.21
CA TRP A 43 15.58 0.35 -15.22
C TRP A 43 14.17 -0.22 -15.53
N PRO A 44 13.99 -1.55 -15.46
CA PRO A 44 12.68 -2.18 -15.71
C PRO A 44 11.58 -1.66 -14.76
N ALA A 45 11.89 -1.30 -13.52
CA ALA A 45 10.91 -0.81 -12.55
C ALA A 45 10.29 0.57 -12.91
N PRO A 46 11.06 1.64 -13.17
CA PRO A 46 10.51 2.89 -13.73
C PRO A 46 9.74 2.71 -15.04
N CYS A 47 10.24 1.87 -15.95
CA CYS A 47 9.54 1.56 -17.20
C CYS A 47 8.16 0.94 -16.93
N LEU A 48 8.06 0.03 -15.97
CA LEU A 48 6.77 -0.50 -15.51
C LEU A 48 5.85 0.60 -14.95
N VAL A 49 6.38 1.51 -14.12
CA VAL A 49 5.57 2.63 -13.58
C VAL A 49 5.05 3.54 -14.69
N ILE A 50 5.85 3.82 -15.72
CA ILE A 50 5.42 4.60 -16.89
C ILE A 50 4.37 3.81 -17.69
N ALA A 51 4.60 2.51 -17.92
CA ALA A 51 3.67 1.63 -18.60
C ALA A 51 2.31 1.54 -17.91
N ALA A 52 2.26 1.76 -16.58
CA ALA A 52 1.01 1.80 -15.82
C ALA A 52 0.01 2.82 -16.41
N ASN A 53 0.50 3.91 -17.02
CA ASN A 53 -0.35 4.92 -17.64
C ASN A 53 -1.19 4.37 -18.81
N VAL A 54 -0.69 3.36 -19.53
CA VAL A 54 -1.42 2.72 -20.63
C VAL A 54 -2.73 2.12 -20.12
N PHE A 55 -2.71 1.47 -18.96
CA PHE A 55 -3.92 0.89 -18.34
C PHE A 55 -4.93 1.96 -17.89
N ALA A 56 -4.43 3.11 -17.43
CA ALA A 56 -5.27 4.24 -17.04
C ALA A 56 -6.00 4.85 -18.24
N VAL A 57 -5.26 5.11 -19.34
CA VAL A 57 -5.83 5.61 -20.58
C VAL A 57 -6.78 4.58 -21.20
N ALA A 58 -6.43 3.30 -21.18
CA ALA A 58 -7.31 2.24 -21.67
C ALA A 58 -8.66 2.21 -20.92
N ALA A 59 -8.64 2.25 -19.58
CA ALA A 59 -9.86 2.31 -18.77
C ALA A 59 -10.72 3.55 -19.11
N PHE A 60 -10.08 4.71 -19.29
CA PHE A 60 -10.76 5.94 -19.69
C PHE A 60 -11.43 5.83 -21.06
N GLN A 61 -10.72 5.27 -22.06
CA GLN A 61 -11.27 5.12 -23.41
C GLN A 61 -12.46 4.16 -23.45
N VAL A 62 -12.41 3.07 -22.66
CA VAL A 62 -13.56 2.16 -22.52
C VAL A 62 -14.76 2.90 -21.93
N GLU A 63 -14.57 3.67 -20.85
CA GLU A 63 -15.64 4.46 -20.22
C GLU A 63 -16.22 5.53 -21.15
N LYS A 64 -15.39 6.21 -21.92
CA LYS A 64 -15.83 7.20 -22.91
C LYS A 64 -16.69 6.56 -24.01
N ARG A 65 -16.30 5.39 -24.51
CA ARG A 65 -17.06 4.65 -25.53
C ARG A 65 -18.37 4.09 -24.97
N LEU A 66 -18.40 3.65 -23.71
CA LEU A 66 -19.63 3.25 -23.01
C LEU A 66 -20.59 4.43 -22.82
N ALA A 67 -20.07 5.62 -22.49
CA ALA A 67 -20.88 6.82 -22.27
C ALA A 67 -21.64 7.28 -23.53
N VAL A 68 -21.03 7.11 -24.71
CA VAL A 68 -21.62 7.46 -26.02
C VAL A 68 -22.48 6.32 -26.59
N GLY A 69 -22.51 5.16 -25.94
CA GLY A 69 -23.25 3.98 -26.43
C GLY A 69 -22.58 3.26 -27.59
N ALA A 70 -21.31 3.55 -27.88
CA ALA A 70 -20.54 2.86 -28.93
C ALA A 70 -20.13 1.43 -28.53
N LEU A 71 -20.17 1.11 -27.22
CA LEU A 71 -19.93 -0.22 -26.68
C LEU A 71 -21.13 -0.69 -25.86
N THR A 72 -21.41 -1.99 -25.91
CA THR A 72 -22.40 -2.62 -25.02
C THR A 72 -21.85 -2.74 -23.60
N GLU A 73 -22.72 -2.76 -22.58
CA GLU A 73 -22.29 -2.92 -21.18
C GLU A 73 -21.54 -4.25 -20.93
N GLN A 74 -21.89 -5.31 -21.65
CA GLN A 74 -21.19 -6.60 -21.56
C GLN A 74 -19.77 -6.51 -22.15
N ALA A 75 -19.62 -5.92 -23.34
CA ALA A 75 -18.30 -5.71 -23.93
C ALA A 75 -17.42 -4.79 -23.07
N GLY A 76 -18.00 -3.71 -22.54
CA GLY A 76 -17.32 -2.82 -21.60
C GLY A 76 -16.87 -3.53 -20.32
N LEU A 77 -17.73 -4.37 -19.73
CA LEU A 77 -17.39 -5.19 -18.58
C LEU A 77 -16.18 -6.10 -18.88
N LEU A 78 -16.20 -6.81 -20.01
CA LEU A 78 -15.11 -7.70 -20.41
C LEU A 78 -13.80 -6.94 -20.60
N LEU A 79 -13.82 -5.80 -21.28
CA LEU A 79 -12.64 -4.95 -21.47
C LEU A 79 -12.08 -4.42 -20.15
N HIS A 80 -12.95 -4.00 -19.23
CA HIS A 80 -12.51 -3.57 -17.90
C HIS A 80 -11.88 -4.72 -17.09
N VAL A 81 -12.50 -5.90 -17.10
CA VAL A 81 -11.96 -7.07 -16.41
C VAL A 81 -10.62 -7.49 -17.02
N ALA A 82 -10.50 -7.51 -18.35
CA ALA A 82 -9.25 -7.80 -19.02
C ALA A 82 -8.15 -6.78 -18.67
N ASN A 83 -8.48 -5.48 -18.66
CA ASN A 83 -7.54 -4.42 -18.27
C ASN A 83 -7.10 -4.56 -16.80
N LEU A 84 -8.04 -4.86 -15.89
CA LEU A 84 -7.78 -5.07 -14.47
C LEU A 84 -7.06 -6.39 -14.15
N ALA A 85 -7.18 -7.42 -14.99
CA ALA A 85 -6.37 -8.62 -14.87
C ALA A 85 -4.93 -8.33 -15.35
N THR A 86 -4.81 -7.68 -16.51
CA THR A 86 -3.52 -7.38 -17.14
C THR A 86 -2.67 -6.45 -16.26
N ILE A 87 -3.26 -5.43 -15.62
CA ILE A 87 -2.53 -4.53 -14.71
C ILE A 87 -1.88 -5.24 -13.52
N LEU A 88 -2.38 -6.42 -13.11
CA LEU A 88 -1.77 -7.23 -12.06
C LEU A 88 -0.81 -8.28 -12.66
N CYS A 89 -1.24 -9.00 -13.70
CA CYS A 89 -0.44 -10.08 -14.27
C CYS A 89 0.80 -9.58 -15.04
N PHE A 90 0.70 -8.49 -15.79
CA PHE A 90 1.78 -7.95 -16.61
C PHE A 90 3.01 -7.54 -15.78
N PRO A 91 2.92 -6.65 -14.77
CA PRO A 91 4.11 -6.26 -14.01
C PRO A 91 4.67 -7.42 -13.20
N ALA A 92 3.83 -8.35 -12.72
CA ALA A 92 4.30 -9.55 -12.04
C ALA A 92 5.11 -10.47 -12.97
N ALA A 93 4.63 -10.70 -14.19
CA ALA A 93 5.36 -11.47 -15.20
C ALA A 93 6.70 -10.80 -15.53
N VAL A 94 6.75 -9.48 -15.73
CA VAL A 94 8.00 -8.76 -15.98
C VAL A 94 8.96 -8.90 -14.79
N VAL A 95 8.49 -8.76 -13.55
CA VAL A 95 9.33 -8.93 -12.35
C VAL A 95 9.93 -10.34 -12.25
N LEU A 96 9.16 -11.37 -12.61
CA LEU A 96 9.60 -12.76 -12.54
C LEU A 96 10.54 -13.14 -13.71
N LEU A 97 10.34 -12.56 -14.89
CA LEU A 97 11.10 -12.90 -16.10
C LEU A 97 12.36 -12.05 -16.29
N VAL A 98 12.38 -10.81 -15.80
CA VAL A 98 13.51 -9.89 -16.00
C VAL A 98 14.44 -9.93 -14.80
N GLU A 99 15.57 -10.60 -14.90
CA GLU A 99 16.54 -10.75 -13.79
C GLU A 99 17.18 -9.44 -13.31
N SER A 100 17.27 -8.42 -14.16
CA SER A 100 17.89 -7.13 -13.80
C SER A 100 17.09 -6.29 -12.81
N ILE A 101 15.84 -6.65 -12.50
CA ILE A 101 14.99 -5.86 -11.60
C ILE A 101 15.31 -6.15 -10.12
N THR A 102 15.68 -5.10 -9.39
CA THR A 102 15.94 -5.22 -7.95
C THR A 102 14.65 -5.52 -7.16
N PRO A 103 14.70 -6.27 -6.05
CA PRO A 103 13.52 -6.51 -5.21
C PRO A 103 12.83 -5.23 -4.72
N VAL A 104 13.60 -4.18 -4.40
CA VAL A 104 13.05 -2.88 -4.00
C VAL A 104 12.33 -2.20 -5.16
N GLY A 105 12.93 -2.18 -6.36
CA GLY A 105 12.30 -1.64 -7.57
C GLY A 105 11.03 -2.40 -7.94
N SER A 106 11.07 -3.74 -7.86
CA SER A 106 9.90 -4.61 -8.04
C SER A 106 8.78 -4.26 -7.07
N LEU A 107 9.06 -4.16 -5.77
CA LEU A 107 8.07 -3.80 -4.76
C LEU A 107 7.40 -2.46 -5.09
N LEU A 108 8.18 -1.43 -5.41
CA LEU A 108 7.64 -0.11 -5.76
C LEU A 108 6.78 -0.15 -7.03
N ALA A 109 7.21 -0.86 -8.07
CA ALA A 109 6.46 -1.00 -9.31
C ALA A 109 5.14 -1.77 -9.09
N LEU A 110 5.17 -2.88 -8.35
CA LEU A 110 3.97 -3.67 -8.03
C LEU A 110 3.01 -2.92 -7.10
N MET A 111 3.52 -2.12 -6.16
CA MET A 111 2.69 -1.22 -5.35
C MET A 111 1.98 -0.18 -6.21
N ALA A 112 2.68 0.46 -7.16
CA ALA A 112 2.07 1.41 -8.08
C ALA A 112 0.94 0.77 -8.92
N HIS A 113 1.16 -0.44 -9.44
CA HIS A 113 0.14 -1.18 -10.20
C HIS A 113 -1.03 -1.62 -9.33
N THR A 114 -0.77 -2.06 -8.10
CA THR A 114 -1.83 -2.42 -7.14
C THR A 114 -2.69 -1.21 -6.79
N ILE A 115 -2.08 -0.05 -6.53
CA ILE A 115 -2.82 1.20 -6.27
C ILE A 115 -3.65 1.59 -7.49
N LEU A 116 -3.07 1.51 -8.69
CA LEU A 116 -3.78 1.82 -9.92
C LEU A 116 -4.94 0.83 -10.17
N PHE A 117 -4.76 -0.47 -9.90
CA PHE A 117 -5.82 -1.47 -9.96
C PHE A 117 -7.00 -1.07 -9.07
N LEU A 118 -6.76 -0.74 -7.80
CA LEU A 118 -7.80 -0.35 -6.84
C LEU A 118 -8.52 0.92 -7.32
N LYS A 119 -7.77 1.91 -7.81
CA LYS A 119 -8.32 3.15 -8.36
C LYS A 119 -9.19 2.89 -9.59
N LEU A 120 -8.69 2.16 -10.59
CA LEU A 120 -9.44 1.89 -11.82
C LEU A 120 -10.66 0.99 -11.58
N PHE A 121 -10.59 0.07 -10.61
CA PHE A 121 -11.75 -0.68 -10.15
C PHE A 121 -12.84 0.27 -9.63
N SER A 122 -12.45 1.22 -8.76
CA SER A 122 -13.38 2.20 -8.21
C SER A 122 -13.94 3.13 -9.30
N TYR A 123 -13.09 3.59 -10.21
CA TYR A 123 -13.47 4.45 -11.34
C TYR A 123 -14.54 3.79 -12.21
N ARG A 124 -14.34 2.53 -12.59
CA ARG A 124 -15.31 1.73 -13.35
C ARG A 124 -16.63 1.59 -12.59
N ASP A 125 -16.59 1.18 -11.32
CA ASP A 125 -17.80 0.94 -10.54
C ASP A 125 -18.66 2.19 -10.44
N VAL A 126 -18.06 3.33 -10.13
CA VAL A 126 -18.77 4.61 -9.95
C VAL A 126 -19.34 5.10 -11.28
N ASN A 127 -18.58 5.04 -12.39
CA ASN A 127 -19.12 5.39 -13.70
C ASN A 127 -20.27 4.46 -14.13
N SER A 128 -20.16 3.16 -13.83
CA SER A 128 -21.26 2.20 -14.06
C SER A 128 -22.51 2.57 -13.25
N TRP A 129 -22.36 2.98 -11.99
CA TRP A 129 -23.49 3.44 -11.19
C TRP A 129 -24.13 4.71 -11.76
N CYS A 130 -23.32 5.68 -12.20
CA CYS A 130 -23.81 6.89 -12.85
C CYS A 130 -24.59 6.59 -14.14
N ARG A 131 -24.08 5.69 -15.00
CA ARG A 131 -24.79 5.25 -16.21
C ARG A 131 -26.13 4.60 -15.89
N ARG A 132 -26.16 3.66 -14.93
CA ARG A 132 -27.41 3.00 -14.50
C ARG A 132 -28.42 4.00 -13.93
N ALA A 133 -27.96 4.96 -13.14
CA ALA A 133 -28.81 6.01 -12.58
C ALA A 133 -29.40 6.89 -13.71
N ARG A 134 -28.58 7.28 -14.70
CA ARG A 134 -29.03 8.03 -15.88
C ARG A 134 -30.04 7.25 -16.72
N ALA A 135 -29.80 5.96 -16.97
CA ALA A 135 -30.73 5.10 -17.70
C ALA A 135 -32.08 4.98 -16.97
N LYS A 136 -32.06 4.80 -15.64
CA LYS A 136 -33.27 4.76 -14.81
C LYS A 136 -34.03 6.09 -14.78
N ALA A 137 -33.32 7.22 -14.77
CA ALA A 137 -33.94 8.55 -14.83
C ALA A 137 -34.62 8.78 -16.19
N ALA A 138 -33.96 8.37 -17.28
CA ALA A 138 -34.51 8.44 -18.63
C ALA A 138 -35.78 7.58 -18.78
N SER A 139 -35.77 6.34 -18.27
CA SER A 139 -36.95 5.46 -18.29
C SER A 139 -38.11 5.97 -17.43
N ALA A 140 -37.82 6.75 -16.38
CA ALA A 140 -38.83 7.32 -15.48
C ALA A 140 -39.41 8.66 -15.98
N GLY A 141 -39.04 9.13 -17.18
CA GLY A 141 -39.54 10.40 -17.74
C GLY A 141 -39.14 11.65 -16.95
N LYS A 142 -38.27 11.52 -15.94
CA LYS A 142 -37.77 12.67 -15.16
C LYS A 142 -36.74 13.41 -16.01
N LYS A 143 -37.09 14.59 -16.52
CA LYS A 143 -36.09 15.57 -16.96
C LYS A 143 -35.15 15.80 -15.79
N ALA A 144 -33.85 15.60 -16.00
CA ALA A 144 -32.84 15.85 -14.97
C ALA A 144 -33.02 17.29 -14.47
N SER A 145 -33.46 17.46 -13.23
CA SER A 145 -33.50 18.78 -12.60
C SER A 145 -32.06 19.27 -12.49
N SER A 146 -31.63 20.12 -13.41
CA SER A 146 -30.31 20.72 -13.43
C SER A 146 -30.20 21.86 -12.39
N ALA A 147 -30.61 21.60 -11.15
CA ALA A 147 -30.25 22.41 -10.00
C ALA A 147 -28.92 21.89 -9.43
N ALA A 148 -27.93 21.71 -10.30
CA ALA A 148 -26.56 21.47 -9.88
C ALA A 148 -25.99 22.84 -9.49
N ALA A 149 -25.44 22.95 -8.28
CA ALA A 149 -24.71 24.15 -7.87
C ALA A 149 -23.65 24.48 -8.95
N PRO A 150 -23.33 25.76 -9.21
CA PRO A 150 -22.57 26.22 -10.38
C PRO A 150 -21.15 25.64 -10.59
N HIS A 151 -20.69 24.71 -9.74
CA HIS A 151 -19.37 24.08 -9.80
C HIS A 151 -19.34 22.56 -9.60
N THR A 152 -20.47 21.86 -9.64
CA THR A 152 -20.47 20.39 -9.47
C THR A 152 -20.43 19.66 -10.82
N VAL A 153 -19.41 18.84 -11.04
CA VAL A 153 -19.28 17.98 -12.21
C VAL A 153 -20.35 16.88 -12.17
N SER A 154 -21.05 16.69 -13.29
CA SER A 154 -22.09 15.67 -13.45
C SER A 154 -21.69 14.67 -14.54
N TYR A 155 -22.19 13.43 -14.47
CA TYR A 155 -21.92 12.44 -15.53
C TYR A 155 -22.73 12.79 -16.79
N PRO A 156 -22.13 12.85 -17.99
CA PRO A 156 -20.83 12.30 -18.39
C PRO A 156 -19.67 13.31 -18.46
N ASP A 157 -19.85 14.54 -17.97
CA ASP A 157 -18.84 15.61 -18.06
C ASP A 157 -17.58 15.32 -17.25
N ASN A 158 -17.63 14.33 -16.33
CA ASN A 158 -16.47 13.84 -15.59
C ASN A 158 -15.49 13.01 -16.43
N LEU A 159 -15.85 12.65 -17.67
CA LEU A 159 -15.00 11.87 -18.57
C LEU A 159 -13.99 12.76 -19.29
N THR A 160 -13.16 13.43 -18.50
CA THR A 160 -12.00 14.17 -18.98
C THR A 160 -10.69 13.56 -18.47
N TYR A 161 -9.61 13.72 -19.23
CA TYR A 161 -8.28 13.33 -18.74
C TYR A 161 -7.90 14.08 -17.46
N ARG A 162 -8.32 15.34 -17.33
CA ARG A 162 -8.05 16.16 -16.13
C ARG A 162 -8.63 15.51 -14.88
N ASP A 163 -9.89 15.07 -14.93
CA ASP A 163 -10.54 14.44 -13.78
C ASP A 163 -9.96 13.05 -13.47
N LEU A 164 -9.61 12.30 -14.51
CA LEU A 164 -8.93 11.01 -14.36
C LEU A 164 -7.59 11.19 -13.64
N TYR A 165 -6.66 11.99 -14.18
CA TYR A 165 -5.34 12.16 -13.59
C TYR A 165 -5.40 12.84 -12.22
N TYR A 166 -6.37 13.74 -12.01
CA TYR A 166 -6.62 14.26 -10.67
C TYR A 166 -6.90 13.14 -9.67
N PHE A 167 -7.80 12.22 -10.01
CA PHE A 167 -8.09 11.07 -9.15
C PHE A 167 -6.90 10.11 -9.03
N LEU A 168 -6.15 9.87 -10.10
CA LEU A 168 -4.98 8.97 -10.07
C LEU A 168 -3.94 9.45 -9.04
N PHE A 169 -3.68 10.76 -8.97
CA PHE A 169 -2.73 11.33 -8.01
C PHE A 169 -3.34 11.67 -6.64
N ALA A 170 -4.67 11.81 -6.54
CA ALA A 170 -5.31 12.07 -5.25
C ALA A 170 -5.05 10.92 -4.25
N PRO A 171 -4.79 11.21 -2.96
CA PRO A 171 -4.45 10.20 -1.94
C PRO A 171 -5.70 9.46 -1.42
N THR A 172 -6.58 9.03 -2.32
CA THR A 172 -7.78 8.23 -2.06
C THR A 172 -7.91 7.12 -3.10
N LEU A 173 -8.47 5.99 -2.71
CA LEU A 173 -8.72 4.85 -3.59
C LEU A 173 -10.16 4.83 -4.11
N CYS A 174 -11.07 5.58 -3.49
CA CYS A 174 -12.46 5.68 -3.90
C CYS A 174 -12.65 6.86 -4.85
N TYR A 175 -13.04 6.57 -6.10
CA TYR A 175 -13.41 7.60 -7.06
C TYR A 175 -14.72 8.27 -6.63
N GLU A 176 -14.78 9.59 -6.81
CA GLU A 176 -15.99 10.39 -6.74
C GLU A 176 -15.92 11.43 -7.85
N LEU A 177 -17.07 11.90 -8.33
CA LEU A 177 -17.11 12.94 -9.36
C LEU A 177 -16.61 14.27 -8.81
N ASN A 178 -16.89 14.54 -7.53
CA ASN A 178 -16.58 15.79 -6.87
C ASN A 178 -15.86 15.50 -5.56
N PHE A 179 -14.58 15.88 -5.49
CA PHE A 179 -13.78 15.77 -4.28
C PHE A 179 -13.75 17.10 -3.52
N PRO A 180 -13.76 17.09 -2.17
CA PRO A 180 -13.56 18.31 -1.41
C PRO A 180 -12.18 18.90 -1.73
N ARG A 181 -12.12 20.19 -2.05
CA ARG A 181 -10.89 20.89 -2.44
C ARG A 181 -10.46 21.92 -1.40
N SER A 182 -9.16 22.01 -1.16
CA SER A 182 -8.55 23.11 -0.41
C SER A 182 -8.42 24.35 -1.31
N PRO A 183 -8.70 25.57 -0.84
CA PRO A 183 -8.69 26.77 -1.67
C PRO A 183 -7.30 27.15 -2.20
N ARG A 184 -6.23 26.79 -1.47
CA ARG A 184 -4.84 27.11 -1.82
C ARG A 184 -3.86 26.08 -1.30
N ILE A 185 -2.67 26.04 -1.90
CA ILE A 185 -1.51 25.27 -1.43
C ILE A 185 -0.78 26.08 -0.35
N ARG A 186 -0.71 25.54 0.87
CA ARG A 186 -0.01 26.07 2.03
C ARG A 186 1.47 25.66 1.96
N LYS A 187 2.29 26.48 1.29
CA LYS A 187 3.72 26.23 1.04
C LYS A 187 4.51 25.86 2.31
N ARG A 188 4.29 26.55 3.45
CA ARG A 188 4.97 26.25 4.73
C ARG A 188 4.63 24.85 5.26
N PHE A 189 3.35 24.45 5.15
CA PHE A 189 2.93 23.11 5.53
C PHE A 189 3.57 22.07 4.62
N LEU A 190 3.52 22.28 3.31
CA LEU A 190 4.12 21.38 2.32
C LEU A 190 5.63 21.21 2.54
N LEU A 191 6.37 22.30 2.71
CA LEU A 191 7.82 22.26 2.98
C LEU A 191 8.12 21.47 4.25
N ARG A 192 7.37 21.70 5.33
CA ARG A 192 7.51 20.93 6.57
C ARG A 192 7.29 19.44 6.34
N ARG A 193 6.26 19.05 5.57
CA ARG A 193 6.01 17.63 5.24
C ARG A 193 7.15 17.03 4.42
N ILE A 194 7.70 17.76 3.44
CA ILE A 194 8.84 17.30 2.62
C ILE A 194 10.08 17.09 3.50
N LEU A 195 10.40 18.03 4.39
CA LEU A 195 11.53 17.89 5.32
C LEU A 195 11.35 16.69 6.26
N GLU A 196 10.15 16.49 6.81
CA GLU A 196 9.84 15.31 7.63
C GLU A 196 9.99 14.02 6.81
N MET A 197 9.53 13.98 5.55
CA MET A 197 9.70 12.81 4.68
C MET A 197 11.18 12.46 4.51
N LEU A 198 12.03 13.45 4.19
CA LEU A 198 13.47 13.24 4.03
C LEU A 198 14.10 12.71 5.33
N PHE A 199 13.79 13.35 6.47
CA PHE A 199 14.31 12.94 7.78
C PHE A 199 13.91 11.50 8.13
N PHE A 200 12.62 11.15 8.02
CA PHE A 200 12.16 9.82 8.40
C PHE A 200 12.60 8.73 7.42
N THR A 201 12.84 9.04 6.14
CA THR A 201 13.48 8.09 5.21
C THR A 201 14.91 7.77 5.67
N GLN A 202 15.72 8.80 5.97
CA GLN A 202 17.10 8.58 6.45
C GLN A 202 17.14 7.83 7.78
N LEU A 203 16.24 8.18 8.71
CA LEU A 203 16.12 7.50 10.00
C LEU A 203 15.77 6.01 9.83
N GLN A 204 14.82 5.68 8.95
CA GLN A 204 14.46 4.29 8.67
C GLN A 204 15.65 3.50 8.10
N VAL A 205 16.36 4.06 7.12
CA VAL A 205 17.55 3.42 6.54
C VAL A 205 18.61 3.16 7.61
N GLY A 206 18.88 4.15 8.48
CA GLY A 206 19.82 4.01 9.59
C GLY A 206 19.43 2.90 10.57
N LEU A 207 18.17 2.87 11.02
CA LEU A 207 17.66 1.83 11.94
C LEU A 207 17.71 0.43 11.32
N ILE A 208 17.36 0.31 10.04
CA ILE A 208 17.44 -0.96 9.31
C ILE A 208 18.89 -1.46 9.26
N GLN A 209 19.83 -0.61 8.82
CA GLN A 209 21.22 -0.99 8.63
C GLN A 209 21.93 -1.33 9.95
N GLN A 210 21.63 -0.62 11.03
CA GLN A 210 22.35 -0.78 12.30
C GLN A 210 21.75 -1.82 13.23
N TRP A 211 20.42 -1.93 13.26
CA TRP A 211 19.75 -2.76 14.27
C TRP A 211 19.11 -3.98 13.62
N MET A 212 18.42 -3.81 12.50
CA MET A 212 17.69 -4.91 11.87
C MET A 212 18.62 -5.90 11.16
N VAL A 213 19.50 -5.41 10.27
CA VAL A 213 20.40 -6.26 9.48
C VAL A 213 21.34 -7.10 10.36
N PRO A 214 22.06 -6.55 11.36
CA PRO A 214 22.95 -7.35 12.19
C PRO A 214 22.20 -8.35 13.07
N THR A 215 21.02 -7.98 13.57
CA THR A 215 20.18 -8.89 14.37
C THR A 215 19.73 -10.08 13.54
N ILE A 216 19.29 -9.83 12.30
CA ILE A 216 18.89 -10.88 11.36
C ILE A 216 20.08 -11.81 11.04
N GLN A 217 21.24 -11.26 10.65
CA GLN A 217 22.43 -12.06 10.34
C GLN A 217 22.87 -12.95 11.52
N ASN A 218 22.86 -12.41 12.74
CA ASN A 218 23.18 -13.17 13.95
C ASN A 218 22.12 -14.21 14.33
N SER A 219 20.90 -14.09 13.82
CA SER A 219 19.81 -15.03 14.07
C SER A 219 19.90 -16.27 13.18
N MET A 220 20.59 -16.21 12.04
CA MET A 220 20.64 -17.32 11.08
C MET A 220 21.30 -18.58 11.64
N LYS A 221 22.34 -18.45 12.46
CA LYS A 221 23.05 -19.59 13.05
C LYS A 221 22.17 -20.39 14.04
N PRO A 222 21.50 -19.77 15.03
CA PRO A 222 20.53 -20.47 15.88
C PRO A 222 19.39 -21.19 15.16
N PHE A 223 18.93 -20.67 14.00
CA PHE A 223 17.91 -21.35 13.20
C PHE A 223 18.41 -22.68 12.63
N LYS A 224 19.67 -22.72 12.15
CA LYS A 224 20.30 -23.95 11.66
C LYS A 224 20.46 -24.99 12.76
N ASP A 225 20.82 -24.54 13.96
CA ASP A 225 21.08 -25.42 15.10
C ASP A 225 19.77 -25.90 15.81
N MET A 226 18.59 -25.50 15.31
CA MET A 226 17.26 -25.77 15.91
C MET A 226 17.14 -25.42 17.41
N ASP A 227 17.89 -24.41 17.86
CA ASP A 227 17.87 -23.97 19.27
C ASP A 227 16.68 -23.02 19.51
N TYR A 228 15.53 -23.59 19.85
CA TYR A 228 14.27 -22.87 20.06
C TYR A 228 14.39 -21.74 21.10
N SER A 229 15.20 -21.91 22.15
CA SER A 229 15.40 -20.89 23.17
C SER A 229 16.08 -19.66 22.58
N ARG A 230 17.15 -19.88 21.82
CA ARG A 230 17.86 -18.79 21.12
C ARG A 230 17.00 -18.16 20.03
N ILE A 231 16.19 -18.93 19.32
CA ILE A 231 15.25 -18.39 18.31
C ILE A 231 14.26 -17.42 18.96
N ILE A 232 13.66 -17.78 20.10
CA ILE A 232 12.74 -16.92 20.83
C ILE A 232 13.44 -15.66 21.34
N GLU A 233 14.64 -15.79 21.92
CA GLU A 233 15.45 -14.65 22.36
C GLU A 233 15.73 -13.67 21.21
N ARG A 234 16.11 -14.20 20.04
CA ARG A 234 16.40 -13.40 18.84
C ARG A 234 15.16 -12.76 18.25
N LEU A 235 14.03 -13.45 18.25
CA LEU A 235 12.73 -12.92 17.85
C LEU A 235 12.35 -11.69 18.70
N LEU A 236 12.49 -11.80 20.03
CA LEU A 236 12.18 -10.70 20.95
C LEU A 236 13.15 -9.52 20.76
N LYS A 237 14.43 -9.78 20.52
CA LYS A 237 15.41 -8.74 20.17
C LYS A 237 15.08 -8.04 18.84
N LEU A 238 14.56 -8.78 17.85
CA LEU A 238 14.13 -8.22 16.57
C LEU A 238 12.81 -7.44 16.68
N ALA A 239 11.94 -7.81 17.62
CA ALA A 239 10.62 -7.21 17.78
C ALA A 239 10.67 -5.71 18.06
N VAL A 240 11.58 -5.26 18.94
CA VAL A 240 11.73 -3.85 19.31
C VAL A 240 12.11 -2.96 18.10
N PRO A 241 13.23 -3.21 17.39
CA PRO A 241 13.60 -2.39 16.23
C PRO A 241 12.58 -2.50 15.10
N ASN A 242 12.03 -3.70 14.83
CA ASN A 242 11.00 -3.87 13.80
C ASN A 242 9.76 -3.01 14.10
N HIS A 243 9.28 -3.04 15.34
CA HIS A 243 8.12 -2.27 15.75
C HIS A 243 8.37 -0.76 15.65
N LEU A 244 9.55 -0.29 16.08
CA LEU A 244 9.93 1.11 15.96
C LEU A 244 9.96 1.58 14.49
N ILE A 245 10.58 0.78 13.61
CA ILE A 245 10.64 1.06 12.16
C ILE A 245 9.23 1.12 11.58
N TRP A 246 8.35 0.19 11.96
CA TRP A 246 6.96 0.16 11.51
C TRP A 246 6.16 1.41 11.94
N LEU A 247 6.33 1.89 13.17
CA LEU A 247 5.70 3.12 13.64
C LEU A 247 6.21 4.36 12.89
N ILE A 248 7.52 4.43 12.65
CA ILE A 248 8.13 5.52 11.87
C ILE A 248 7.62 5.47 10.42
N PHE A 249 7.58 4.29 9.81
CA PHE A 249 7.05 4.07 8.47
C PHE A 249 5.58 4.52 8.37
N PHE A 250 4.76 4.18 9.38
CA PHE A 250 3.38 4.61 9.44
C PHE A 250 3.25 6.14 9.42
N TYR A 251 4.00 6.83 10.29
CA TYR A 251 4.00 8.29 10.34
C TYR A 251 4.52 8.90 9.03
N TRP A 252 5.62 8.35 8.50
CA TRP A 252 6.19 8.78 7.23
C TRP A 252 5.17 8.66 6.10
N LEU A 253 4.53 7.51 5.93
CA LEU A 253 3.58 7.26 4.84
C LEU A 253 2.26 8.02 5.02
N PHE A 254 1.52 7.74 6.10
CA PHE A 254 0.16 8.22 6.26
C PHE A 254 0.09 9.68 6.71
N HIS A 255 1.02 10.10 7.56
CA HIS A 255 1.01 11.46 8.09
C HIS A 255 1.82 12.44 7.24
N SER A 256 2.97 12.02 6.67
CA SER A 256 3.84 12.91 5.91
C SER A 256 3.57 12.83 4.40
N CYS A 257 3.74 11.66 3.78
CA CYS A 257 3.59 11.46 2.34
C CYS A 257 2.17 11.75 1.85
N LEU A 258 1.14 11.13 2.43
CA LEU A 258 -0.24 11.33 1.98
C LEU A 258 -0.71 12.78 2.18
N ASN A 259 -0.29 13.46 3.26
CA ASN A 259 -0.60 14.88 3.44
C ASN A 259 0.16 15.80 2.49
N ALA A 260 1.41 15.47 2.13
CA ALA A 260 2.15 16.21 1.11
C ALA A 260 1.45 16.09 -0.25
N VAL A 261 1.07 14.87 -0.65
CA VAL A 261 0.29 14.62 -1.87
C VAL A 261 -1.07 15.31 -1.80
N ALA A 262 -1.77 15.24 -0.67
CA ALA A 262 -3.05 15.93 -0.48
C ALA A 262 -2.91 17.44 -0.63
N GLU A 263 -1.86 18.04 -0.09
CA GLU A 263 -1.61 19.47 -0.22
C GLU A 263 -1.29 19.86 -1.67
N LEU A 264 -0.43 19.09 -2.35
CA LEU A 264 -0.09 19.28 -3.77
C LEU A 264 -1.33 19.18 -4.67
N MET A 265 -2.19 18.21 -4.42
CA MET A 265 -3.43 18.00 -5.16
C MET A 265 -4.57 18.91 -4.68
N GLN A 266 -4.38 19.75 -3.66
CA GLN A 266 -5.44 20.51 -3.00
C GLN A 266 -6.62 19.62 -2.56
N PHE A 267 -6.35 18.39 -2.14
CA PHE A 267 -7.33 17.44 -1.64
C PHE A 267 -7.72 17.78 -0.19
N GLY A 268 -9.03 17.91 0.06
CA GLY A 268 -9.59 18.35 1.34
C GLY A 268 -9.86 17.24 2.35
N ASP A 269 -10.17 16.01 1.90
CA ASP A 269 -10.40 14.87 2.81
C ASP A 269 -9.05 14.28 3.23
N ARG A 270 -8.54 14.68 4.40
CA ARG A 270 -7.21 14.27 4.88
C ARG A 270 -7.26 13.27 6.02
N GLU A 271 -8.40 12.61 6.19
CA GLU A 271 -8.59 11.58 7.19
C GLU A 271 -8.04 10.23 6.69
N PHE A 272 -6.71 10.09 6.73
CA PHE A 272 -6.02 8.89 6.26
C PHE A 272 -5.95 7.77 7.30
N TYR A 273 -6.02 8.14 8.58
CA TYR A 273 -6.02 7.23 9.73
C TYR A 273 -6.74 7.89 10.92
N ARG A 274 -7.09 7.08 11.91
CA ARG A 274 -7.68 7.48 13.21
C ARG A 274 -6.83 6.93 14.36
N ASP A 275 -7.30 7.04 15.59
CA ASP A 275 -6.64 6.62 16.83
C ASP A 275 -6.56 5.08 17.00
N TRP A 276 -6.01 4.40 15.99
CA TRP A 276 -5.86 2.94 15.97
C TRP A 276 -4.96 2.42 17.11
N TRP A 277 -4.12 3.25 17.74
CA TRP A 277 -3.32 2.84 18.89
C TRP A 277 -4.16 2.57 20.14
N ASN A 278 -5.37 3.15 20.22
CA ASN A 278 -6.35 2.91 21.29
C ASN A 278 -7.31 1.74 20.96
N SER A 279 -6.99 0.91 19.97
CA SER A 279 -7.88 -0.17 19.55
C SER A 279 -8.06 -1.23 20.64
N GLU A 280 -9.29 -1.43 21.12
CA GLU A 280 -9.63 -2.53 22.03
C GLU A 280 -9.93 -3.85 21.29
N SER A 281 -10.10 -3.79 19.96
CA SER A 281 -10.33 -4.95 19.12
C SER A 281 -9.53 -4.89 17.84
N VAL A 282 -9.15 -6.06 17.32
CA VAL A 282 -8.48 -6.21 16.03
C VAL A 282 -9.33 -5.61 14.89
N THR A 283 -10.66 -5.70 15.00
CA THR A 283 -11.56 -5.11 14.00
C THR A 283 -11.46 -3.59 14.00
N TYR A 284 -11.48 -2.94 15.17
CA TYR A 284 -11.33 -1.48 15.27
C TYR A 284 -9.96 -1.04 14.73
N PHE A 285 -8.89 -1.79 15.01
CA PHE A 285 -7.56 -1.52 14.47
C PHE A 285 -7.57 -1.43 12.94
N TRP A 286 -8.06 -2.47 12.24
CA TRP A 286 -8.05 -2.50 10.78
C TRP A 286 -8.99 -1.48 10.12
N GLN A 287 -10.01 -1.00 10.84
CA GLN A 287 -10.90 0.07 10.36
C GLN A 287 -10.25 1.45 10.38
N ASN A 288 -9.31 1.66 11.31
CA ASN A 288 -8.77 2.98 11.64
C ASN A 288 -7.29 3.17 11.24
N TRP A 289 -6.56 2.09 10.97
CA TRP A 289 -5.16 2.10 10.57
C TRP A 289 -4.95 2.73 9.18
N ASN A 290 -5.64 2.22 8.16
CA ASN A 290 -5.51 2.66 6.76
C ASN A 290 -6.90 2.93 6.17
N ILE A 291 -7.39 4.15 6.41
CA ILE A 291 -8.75 4.55 6.03
C ILE A 291 -8.97 4.51 4.50
N PRO A 292 -8.03 4.92 3.63
CA PRO A 292 -8.21 4.81 2.18
C PRO A 292 -8.51 3.39 1.70
N VAL A 293 -7.74 2.40 2.15
CA VAL A 293 -7.97 0.99 1.80
C VAL A 293 -9.24 0.48 2.47
N HIS A 294 -9.47 0.84 3.73
CA HIS A 294 -10.67 0.43 4.44
C HIS A 294 -11.96 0.92 3.77
N LYS A 295 -12.04 2.21 3.40
CA LYS A 295 -13.16 2.81 2.67
C LYS A 295 -13.38 2.08 1.33
N TRP A 296 -12.31 1.74 0.62
CA TRP A 296 -12.39 0.99 -0.64
C TRP A 296 -12.96 -0.41 -0.43
N CYS A 297 -12.41 -1.17 0.52
CA CYS A 297 -12.89 -2.52 0.86
C CYS A 297 -14.37 -2.51 1.27
N ILE A 298 -14.81 -1.51 2.04
CA ILE A 298 -16.22 -1.38 2.39
C ILE A 298 -17.09 -1.12 1.15
N ARG A 299 -16.72 -0.14 0.33
CA ARG A 299 -17.53 0.38 -0.77
C ARG A 299 -17.65 -0.60 -1.93
N HIS A 300 -16.54 -1.20 -2.33
CA HIS A 300 -16.41 -1.98 -3.57
C HIS A 300 -16.43 -3.49 -3.35
N PHE A 301 -16.22 -3.95 -2.11
CA PHE A 301 -16.14 -5.38 -1.81
C PHE A 301 -17.22 -5.81 -0.80
N TYR A 302 -17.13 -5.33 0.44
CA TYR A 302 -17.99 -5.75 1.56
C TYR A 302 -19.47 -5.45 1.32
N LYS A 303 -19.84 -4.19 1.04
CA LYS A 303 -21.25 -3.80 0.82
C LYS A 303 -21.87 -4.54 -0.38
N PRO A 304 -21.19 -4.66 -1.55
CA PRO A 304 -21.69 -5.49 -2.64
C PRO A 304 -21.92 -6.96 -2.27
N MET A 305 -21.02 -7.59 -1.51
CA MET A 305 -21.23 -8.98 -1.03
C MET A 305 -22.48 -9.10 -0.16
N LEU A 306 -22.67 -8.17 0.80
CA LEU A 306 -23.86 -8.17 1.64
C LEU A 306 -25.15 -8.00 0.83
N ARG A 307 -25.15 -7.09 -0.17
CA ARG A 307 -26.30 -6.89 -1.07
C ARG A 307 -26.63 -8.11 -1.92
N ARG A 308 -25.66 -9.00 -2.15
CA ARG A 308 -25.85 -10.30 -2.83
C ARG A 308 -26.34 -11.42 -1.89
N GLY A 309 -26.62 -11.12 -0.62
CA GLY A 309 -27.11 -12.09 0.37
C GLY A 309 -26.01 -12.80 1.16
N SER A 310 -24.75 -12.38 1.05
CA SER A 310 -23.66 -12.95 1.87
C SER A 310 -23.81 -12.62 3.35
N SER A 311 -23.48 -13.56 4.24
CA SER A 311 -23.44 -13.30 5.68
C SER A 311 -22.33 -12.29 6.04
N LYS A 312 -22.48 -11.60 7.18
CA LYS A 312 -21.47 -10.65 7.68
C LYS A 312 -20.11 -11.33 7.90
N TRP A 313 -20.11 -12.58 8.37
CA TRP A 313 -18.89 -13.34 8.58
C TRP A 313 -18.21 -13.65 7.24
N MET A 314 -18.95 -14.17 6.25
CA MET A 314 -18.40 -14.49 4.93
C MET A 314 -17.86 -13.24 4.22
N ALA A 315 -18.57 -12.10 4.33
CA ALA A 315 -18.11 -10.84 3.75
C ALA A 315 -16.84 -10.31 4.43
N ARG A 316 -16.70 -10.44 5.76
CA ARG A 316 -15.46 -10.07 6.48
C ARG A 316 -14.30 -10.97 6.07
N THR A 317 -14.50 -12.29 6.07
CA THR A 317 -13.49 -13.27 5.65
C THR A 317 -13.06 -13.03 4.20
N GLY A 318 -14.01 -12.74 3.29
CA GLY A 318 -13.71 -12.40 1.90
C GLY A 318 -12.83 -11.15 1.75
N VAL A 319 -13.07 -10.10 2.55
CA VAL A 319 -12.22 -8.89 2.56
C VAL A 319 -10.81 -9.22 3.05
N PHE A 320 -10.68 -10.01 4.12
CA PHE A 320 -9.36 -10.43 4.63
C PHE A 320 -8.62 -11.32 3.64
N LEU A 321 -9.29 -12.24 2.96
CA LEU A 321 -8.71 -13.07 1.90
C LEU A 321 -8.17 -12.23 0.74
N ALA A 322 -8.96 -11.26 0.26
CA ALA A 322 -8.53 -10.34 -0.78
C ALA A 322 -7.33 -9.49 -0.33
N SER A 323 -7.34 -8.99 0.91
CA SER A 323 -6.22 -8.25 1.48
C SER A 323 -4.96 -9.13 1.59
N ALA A 324 -5.10 -10.36 2.09
CA ALA A 324 -4.00 -11.32 2.24
C ALA A 324 -3.36 -11.64 0.90
N PHE A 325 -4.16 -11.82 -0.16
CA PHE A 325 -3.66 -12.00 -1.52
C PHE A 325 -2.78 -10.82 -1.97
N PHE A 326 -3.21 -9.58 -1.80
CA PHE A 326 -2.42 -8.42 -2.22
C PHE A 326 -1.14 -8.25 -1.40
N HIS A 327 -1.17 -8.53 -0.09
CA HIS A 327 0.04 -8.46 0.74
C HIS A 327 1.04 -9.55 0.35
N GLU A 328 0.57 -10.78 0.13
CA GLU A 328 1.40 -11.87 -0.37
C GLU A 328 1.99 -11.54 -1.75
N TYR A 329 1.17 -11.03 -2.66
CA TYR A 329 1.62 -10.58 -3.98
C TYR A 329 2.74 -9.54 -3.90
N LEU A 330 2.61 -8.57 -2.99
CA LEU A 330 3.62 -7.52 -2.79
C LEU A 330 4.89 -8.00 -2.10
N VAL A 331 4.87 -9.13 -1.38
CA VAL A 331 6.06 -9.68 -0.72
C VAL A 331 6.74 -10.74 -1.59
N SER A 332 5.97 -11.70 -2.09
CA SER A 332 6.47 -12.92 -2.72
C SER A 332 6.94 -12.71 -4.16
N VAL A 333 6.29 -11.83 -4.93
CA VAL A 333 6.72 -11.54 -6.31
C VAL A 333 8.06 -10.80 -6.34
N PRO A 334 8.29 -9.71 -5.55
CA PRO A 334 9.60 -9.05 -5.51
C PRO A 334 10.73 -9.93 -4.98
N LEU A 335 10.44 -10.82 -4.03
CA LEU A 335 11.41 -11.77 -3.50
C LEU A 335 11.59 -13.01 -4.39
N ARG A 336 10.73 -13.21 -5.38
CA ARG A 336 10.65 -14.43 -6.22
C ARG A 336 10.47 -15.70 -5.40
N MET A 337 9.69 -15.61 -4.33
CA MET A 337 9.55 -16.66 -3.33
C MET A 337 8.10 -16.83 -2.89
N PHE A 338 7.46 -17.93 -3.33
CA PHE A 338 6.06 -18.22 -3.03
C PHE A 338 5.93 -19.11 -1.78
N ARG A 339 6.11 -18.53 -0.58
CA ARG A 339 6.05 -19.25 0.71
C ARG A 339 4.78 -19.02 1.53
N LEU A 340 3.93 -18.05 1.17
CA LEU A 340 2.62 -17.79 1.80
C LEU A 340 2.66 -17.40 3.29
N TRP A 341 3.79 -16.90 3.80
CA TRP A 341 3.92 -16.46 5.20
C TRP A 341 3.09 -15.20 5.48
N ALA A 342 3.11 -14.21 4.59
CA ALA A 342 2.32 -12.98 4.75
C ALA A 342 0.82 -13.28 4.63
N PHE A 343 0.44 -14.13 3.68
CA PHE A 343 -0.93 -14.62 3.53
C PHE A 343 -1.43 -15.29 4.83
N THR A 344 -0.66 -16.25 5.34
CA THR A 344 -1.01 -17.00 6.56
C THR A 344 -1.10 -16.09 7.77
N GLY A 345 -0.16 -15.16 7.93
CA GLY A 345 -0.17 -14.17 9.01
C GLY A 345 -1.41 -13.28 8.98
N MET A 346 -1.85 -12.83 7.80
CA MET A 346 -3.10 -12.06 7.67
C MET A 346 -4.34 -12.91 7.96
N MET A 347 -4.38 -14.17 7.51
CA MET A 347 -5.52 -15.05 7.75
C MET A 347 -5.65 -15.45 9.23
N ALA A 348 -4.53 -15.60 9.94
CA ALA A 348 -4.50 -15.83 11.38
C ALA A 348 -5.11 -14.68 12.21
N GLN A 349 -5.21 -13.47 11.64
CA GLN A 349 -5.87 -12.33 12.31
C GLN A 349 -7.37 -12.54 12.48
N ILE A 350 -8.03 -13.35 11.64
CA ILE A 350 -9.47 -13.61 11.74
C ILE A 350 -9.84 -14.38 13.02
N PRO A 351 -9.26 -15.57 13.31
CA PRO A 351 -9.52 -16.26 14.56
C PRO A 351 -9.02 -15.46 15.77
N LEU A 352 -7.89 -14.74 15.64
CA LEU A 352 -7.42 -13.83 16.68
C LEU A 352 -8.44 -12.73 17.00
N ALA A 353 -9.02 -12.10 15.98
CA ALA A 353 -10.04 -11.06 16.15
C ALA A 353 -11.29 -11.59 16.86
N TRP A 354 -11.70 -12.82 16.53
CA TRP A 354 -12.81 -13.50 17.21
C TRP A 354 -12.46 -13.81 18.68
N PHE A 355 -11.27 -14.35 18.93
CA PHE A 355 -10.81 -14.68 20.28
C PHE A 355 -10.69 -13.44 21.16
N VAL A 356 -9.98 -12.41 20.69
CA VAL A 356 -9.80 -11.15 21.42
C VAL A 356 -11.14 -10.49 21.70
N GLY A 357 -12.02 -10.41 20.70
CA GLY A 357 -13.35 -9.82 20.88
C GLY A 357 -14.27 -10.63 21.80
N ARG A 358 -14.00 -11.91 22.03
CA ARG A 358 -14.81 -12.79 22.89
C ARG A 358 -14.33 -12.82 24.34
N PHE A 359 -13.02 -12.73 24.57
CA PHE A 359 -12.38 -12.99 25.86
C PHE A 359 -11.71 -11.76 26.50
N PHE A 360 -11.34 -10.74 25.73
CA PHE A 360 -10.69 -9.54 26.26
C PHE A 360 -11.55 -8.29 26.03
N GLN A 361 -11.53 -7.36 26.99
CA GLN A 361 -12.25 -6.09 26.92
C GLN A 361 -11.37 -4.95 27.46
N GLY A 362 -11.60 -3.73 26.99
CA GLY A 362 -10.85 -2.55 27.45
C GLY A 362 -9.35 -2.68 27.22
N ASN A 363 -8.58 -2.34 28.25
CA ASN A 363 -7.11 -2.36 28.25
C ASN A 363 -6.51 -3.74 27.90
N TYR A 364 -7.17 -4.85 28.28
CA TYR A 364 -6.68 -6.18 27.94
C TYR A 364 -6.83 -6.48 26.44
N GLY A 365 -7.91 -6.00 25.82
CA GLY A 365 -8.09 -6.07 24.38
C GLY A 365 -7.03 -5.25 23.64
N ASN A 366 -6.75 -4.04 24.14
CA ASN A 366 -5.68 -3.19 23.61
C ASN A 366 -4.29 -3.85 23.73
N ALA A 367 -3.98 -4.42 24.90
CA ALA A 367 -2.74 -5.16 25.11
C ALA A 367 -2.60 -6.35 24.14
N ALA A 368 -3.68 -7.11 23.90
CA ALA A 368 -3.69 -8.21 22.95
C ALA A 368 -3.44 -7.75 21.50
N VAL A 369 -4.03 -6.61 21.09
CA VAL A 369 -3.75 -6.00 19.78
C VAL A 369 -2.27 -5.63 19.66
N TRP A 370 -1.72 -4.92 20.65
CA TRP A 370 -0.29 -4.54 20.63
C TRP A 370 0.64 -5.76 20.61
N LEU A 371 0.37 -6.77 21.41
CA LEU A 371 1.14 -8.01 21.43
C LEU A 371 1.15 -8.67 20.05
N SER A 372 0.00 -8.72 19.38
CA SER A 372 -0.09 -9.27 18.02
C SER A 372 0.72 -8.48 16.99
N LEU A 373 0.77 -7.15 17.11
CA LEU A 373 1.53 -6.28 16.20
C LEU A 373 3.04 -6.36 16.44
N ILE A 374 3.45 -6.41 17.72
CA ILE A 374 4.85 -6.48 18.12
C ILE A 374 5.46 -7.84 17.76
N ILE A 375 4.72 -8.94 17.94
CA ILE A 375 5.24 -10.30 17.69
C ILE A 375 4.98 -10.78 16.26
N GLY A 376 3.82 -10.48 15.68
CA GLY A 376 3.41 -11.05 14.40
C GLY A 376 4.29 -10.64 13.23
N GLN A 377 4.72 -9.38 13.18
CA GLN A 377 5.57 -8.89 12.08
C GLN A 377 6.99 -9.47 12.11
N PRO A 378 7.72 -9.49 13.24
CA PRO A 378 9.03 -10.13 13.32
C PRO A 378 9.01 -11.61 12.94
N ILE A 379 7.96 -12.36 13.31
CA ILE A 379 7.82 -13.75 12.89
C ILE A 379 7.79 -13.81 11.36
N ALA A 380 6.92 -13.05 10.70
CA ALA A 380 6.83 -13.05 9.25
C ALA A 380 8.16 -12.65 8.58
N VAL A 381 8.82 -11.59 9.06
CA VAL A 381 10.13 -11.14 8.54
C VAL A 381 11.17 -12.25 8.68
N LEU A 382 11.26 -12.87 9.85
CA LEU A 382 12.25 -13.90 10.14
C LEU A 382 12.04 -15.15 9.27
N MET A 383 10.79 -15.58 9.06
CA MET A 383 10.47 -16.70 8.18
C MET A 383 10.83 -16.42 6.72
N TYR A 384 10.51 -15.22 6.20
CA TYR A 384 10.90 -14.85 4.83
C TYR A 384 12.41 -14.74 4.66
N VAL A 385 13.12 -14.13 5.61
CA VAL A 385 14.58 -14.01 5.54
C VAL A 385 15.23 -15.39 5.63
N HIS A 386 14.77 -16.24 6.54
CA HIS A 386 15.24 -17.61 6.65
C HIS A 386 15.14 -18.34 5.31
N ASP A 387 13.94 -18.40 4.74
CA ASP A 387 13.72 -19.09 3.47
C ASP A 387 14.51 -18.45 2.32
N TYR A 388 14.69 -17.12 2.34
CA TYR A 388 15.46 -16.41 1.32
C TYR A 388 16.93 -16.80 1.40
N TYR A 389 17.46 -16.91 2.61
CA TYR A 389 18.84 -17.31 2.82
C TYR A 389 19.08 -18.76 2.40
N VAL A 390 18.20 -19.68 2.77
CA VAL A 390 18.28 -21.09 2.37
C VAL A 390 18.28 -21.22 0.84
N LEU A 391 17.38 -20.50 0.15
CA LEU A 391 17.26 -20.57 -1.30
C LEU A 391 18.44 -19.93 -2.07
N ASN A 392 18.99 -18.82 -1.56
CA ASN A 392 20.01 -18.06 -2.30
C ASN A 392 21.46 -18.37 -1.90
N TYR A 393 21.69 -18.93 -0.70
CA TYR A 393 23.04 -19.17 -0.19
C TYR A 393 23.33 -20.64 0.13
N GLU A 394 22.33 -21.47 0.46
CA GLU A 394 22.56 -22.89 0.78
C GLU A 394 22.23 -23.82 -0.39
N ALA A 395 21.11 -23.61 -1.08
CA ALA A 395 20.73 -24.44 -2.22
C ALA A 395 21.81 -24.47 -3.34
N PRO A 396 22.45 -23.33 -3.72
CA PRO A 396 23.53 -23.35 -4.70
C PRO A 396 24.82 -24.01 -4.21
N ALA A 397 25.03 -24.08 -2.88
CA ALA A 397 26.23 -24.66 -2.27
C ALA A 397 26.12 -26.18 -2.03
N ALA A 398 24.93 -26.74 -2.12
CA ALA A 398 24.69 -28.19 -2.05
C ALA A 398 24.70 -28.87 -3.44
N GLU A 399 24.56 -28.08 -4.51
CA GLU A 399 24.63 -28.54 -5.91
C GLU A 399 26.02 -28.35 -6.55
N ALA A 400 26.94 -27.69 -5.84
CA ALA A 400 28.35 -27.53 -6.20
C ALA A 400 29.23 -28.43 -5.32
#